data_AF-A0A7W8KBR5-F1
#
_entry.id   AF-A0A7W8KBR5-F1
#
_cell.length_a   1.000
_cell.length_b   1.000
_cell.length_c   1.000
_cell.angle_alpha   90.00
_cell.angle_beta   90.00
_cell.angle_gamma   90.00
#
_symmetry.space_group_name_H-M   'P 1'
#
loop_
_entity.id
_entity.type
_entity.pdbx_description
1 polymer ?
#
loop_
_entity_poly.entity_id
_entity_poly.type
_entity_poly.pdbx_seq_one_letter_code
_entity_poly.pdbx_strand_id
1 'polypeptide(L)' 'MALWVFFVFIVLSATFVLMLSRGPLRAAPNAGALRTVAYAQYAAALLLVLARVTGAA' A
#
# COMPACT_ATOMS: atom_id res chain seq x y z
N MET A 1 11.70 -3.24 -15.46
CA MET A 1 11.03 -1.92 -15.42
C MET A 1 9.57 -1.99 -14.95
N ALA A 2 8.72 -2.87 -15.50
CA ALA A 2 7.29 -2.96 -15.12
C ALA A 2 7.03 -3.19 -13.61
N LEU A 3 7.86 -4.00 -12.95
CA LEU A 3 7.78 -4.26 -11.50
C LEU A 3 7.92 -2.98 -10.64
N TRP A 4 8.77 -2.05 -11.05
CA TRP A 4 8.97 -0.79 -10.34
C TRP A 4 7.78 0.17 -10.53
N VAL A 5 7.18 0.19 -11.72
CA VAL A 5 5.93 0.94 -11.97
C VAL A 5 4.80 0.39 -11.10
N PHE A 6 4.70 -0.93 -10.98
CA PHE A 6 3.70 -1.57 -10.12
C PHE A 6 3.94 -1.29 -8.63
N PHE A 7 5.20 -1.32 -8.18
CA PHE A 7 5.56 -0.92 -6.82
C PHE A 7 5.15 0.53 -6.52
N VAL A 8 5.49 1.47 -7.40
CA VAL A 8 5.11 2.89 -7.25
C VAL A 8 3.59 3.05 -7.22
N PHE A 9 2.87 2.31 -8.06
CA PHE A 9 1.40 2.31 -8.08
C PHE A 9 0.80 1.81 -6.76
N ILE A 10 1.33 0.71 -6.20
CA ILE A 10 0.89 0.18 -4.90
C ILE A 10 1.13 1.20 -3.79
N VAL A 11 2.31 1.82 -3.75
CA VAL A 11 2.66 2.80 -2.71
C VAL A 11 1.77 4.05 -2.81
N LEU A 12 1.54 4.57 -4.02
CA LEU A 12 0.64 5.71 -4.24
C LEU A 12 -0.80 5.36 -3.84
N SER A 13 -1.29 4.19 -4.23
CA SER A 13 -2.63 3.70 -3.87
C SER A 13 -2.79 3.59 -2.35
N ALA A 14 -1.86 2.93 -1.67
CA ALA A 14 -1.89 2.77 -0.21
C ALA A 14 -1.82 4.12 0.52
N THR A 15 -1.02 5.07 -0.01
CA THR A 15 -0.92 6.43 0.53
C THR A 15 -2.23 7.19 0.36
N PHE A 16 -2.87 7.08 -0.80
CA PHE A 16 -4.17 7.71 -1.05
C PHE A 16 -5.26 7.17 -0.12
N VAL A 17 -5.32 5.84 0.07
CA VAL A 17 -6.25 5.19 1.01
C VAL A 17 -5.98 5.62 2.46
N LEU A 18 -4.71 5.74 2.87
CA LEU A 18 -4.35 6.23 4.21
C LEU A 18 -4.67 7.71 4.40
N MET A 19 -4.46 8.53 3.38
CA MET A 19 -4.77 9.95 3.40
C MET A 19 -6.28 10.16 3.53
N LEU A 20 -7.09 9.45 2.73
CA LEU A 20 -8.55 9.48 2.83
C LEU A 20 -9.06 8.94 4.17
N SER A 21 -8.52 7.83 4.66
CA SER A 21 -8.94 7.22 5.93
C SER A 21 -8.46 8.00 7.17
N ARG A 22 -7.44 8.86 7.07
CA ARG A 22 -7.04 9.78 8.15
C ARG A 22 -7.66 11.17 8.06
N GLY A 23 -8.08 11.59 6.87
CA GLY A 23 -8.78 12.85 6.64
C GLY A 23 -10.30 12.65 6.57
N PRO A 24 -10.91 12.81 5.39
CA PRO A 24 -12.37 12.93 5.22
C PRO A 24 -13.16 11.68 5.64
N LEU A 25 -12.57 10.49 5.54
CA LEU A 25 -13.25 9.23 5.89
C LEU A 25 -12.93 8.75 7.30
N ARG A 26 -12.27 9.55 8.14
CA ARG A 26 -11.88 9.13 9.50
C ARG A 26 -13.05 8.77 10.41
N ALA A 27 -14.22 9.37 10.19
CA ALA A 27 -15.45 9.10 10.94
C ALA A 27 -16.29 7.96 10.32
N ALA A 28 -15.89 7.42 9.17
CA ALA A 28 -16.62 6.31 8.57
C ALA A 28 -16.39 5.03 9.39
N PRO A 29 -17.43 4.22 9.67
CA PRO A 29 -17.30 2.98 10.44
C PRO A 29 -16.29 2.00 9.83
N ASN A 30 -16.06 2.09 8.51
CA ASN A 30 -15.18 1.20 7.75
C ASN A 30 -13.75 1.74 7.65
N ALA A 31 -13.44 2.90 8.24
CA ALA A 31 -12.11 3.52 8.15
C ALA A 31 -11.00 2.63 8.72
N GLY A 32 -11.33 1.80 9.73
CA GLY A 32 -10.42 0.78 10.27
C GLY A 32 -10.05 -0.28 9.23
N ALA A 33 -11.06 -0.82 8.53
CA ALA A 33 -10.86 -1.82 7.48
C ALA A 33 -10.05 -1.26 6.29
N LEU A 34 -10.29 -0.01 5.89
CA LEU A 34 -9.51 0.65 4.84
C LEU A 34 -8.03 0.82 5.25
N ARG A 35 -7.76 1.12 6.52
CA ARG A 35 -6.39 1.22 7.04
C ARG A 35 -5.68 -0.14 7.04
N THR A 36 -6.36 -1.21 7.45
CA THR A 36 -5.77 -2.56 7.41
C THR A 36 -5.42 -2.99 5.99
N VAL A 37 -6.27 -2.67 5.01
CA VAL A 37 -5.97 -2.93 3.59
C VAL A 37 -4.76 -2.12 3.12
N ALA A 38 -4.67 -0.84 3.48
CA ALA A 38 -3.52 -0.02 3.13
C ALA A 38 -2.21 -0.55 3.77
N TYR A 39 -2.25 -1.00 5.02
CA TYR A 39 -1.08 -1.65 5.66
C TYR A 39 -0.70 -2.96 4.94
N ALA A 40 -1.68 -3.76 4.51
CA ALA A 40 -1.42 -4.96 3.72
C ALA A 40 -0.80 -4.64 2.35
N GLN A 41 -1.22 -3.56 1.69
CA GLN A 41 -0.59 -3.07 0.45
C GLN A 41 0.87 -2.65 0.68
N TYR A 42 1.16 -1.96 1.79
CA TYR A 42 2.54 -1.65 2.17
C TYR A 42 3.37 -2.92 2.42
N ALA A 43 2.80 -3.94 3.07
CA ALA A 43 3.46 -5.22 3.25
C ALA A 43 3.77 -5.90 1.91
N ALA A 44 2.84 -5.88 0.95
CA ALA A 44 3.05 -6.42 -0.39
C ALA A 44 4.14 -5.66 -1.15
N ALA A 45 4.16 -4.32 -1.06
CA ALA A 45 5.22 -3.49 -1.62
C ALA A 45 6.59 -3.83 -1.01
N LEU A 46 6.64 -4.05 0.30
CA LEU A 46 7.85 -4.42 1.03
C LEU A 46 8.34 -5.83 0.64
N LEU A 47 7.42 -6.78 0.44
CA LEU A 47 7.73 -8.12 -0.09
C LEU A 47 8.27 -8.06 -1.52
N LEU A 48 7.73 -7.19 -2.37
CA LEU A 48 8.23 -6.99 -3.74
C LEU A 48 9.67 -6.44 -3.75
N VAL A 49 9.96 -5.47 -2.87
CA VAL A 49 11.32 -4.95 -2.70
C VAL A 49 12.25 -6.03 -2.15
N LEU A 50 11.81 -6.78 -1.13
CA LEU A 50 12.57 -7.90 -0.57
C LEU A 50 12.88 -8.95 -1.63
N ALA A 51 11.89 -9.38 -2.41
CA ALA A 51 12.06 -10.35 -3.48
C ALA A 51 13.07 -9.88 -4.54
N ARG A 52 13.10 -8.56 -4.81
CA ARG A 52 14.09 -7.97 -5.72
C ARG A 52 15.49 -7.91 -5.11
N VAL A 53 15.61 -7.59 -3.82
CA VAL A 53 16.90 -7.52 -3.10
C VAL A 53 17.49 -8.91 -2.87
N THR A 54 16.66 -9.92 -2.59
CA THR A 54 17.09 -11.31 -2.42
C THR A 54 17.39 -12.02 -3.74
N GLY A 55 17.25 -11.33 -4.89
CA GLY A 55 17.52 -11.89 -6.21
C GLY A 55 16.52 -12.94 -6.66
N ALA A 56 15.38 -13.07 -5.99
CA ALA A 56 14.31 -13.99 -6.38
C ALA A 56 13.49 -13.48 -7.58
N ALA A 57 13.76 -12.25 -8.07
CA ALA A 57 13.04 -11.58 -9.16
C ALA A 57 13.96 -10.69 -10.00
#